data_AF-A0A355U111-F1
#
_entry.id   AF-A0A355U111-F1
#
_cell.length_a   1.000
_cell.length_b   1.000
_cell.length_c   1.000
_cell.angle_alpha   90.00
_cell.angle_beta   90.00
_cell.angle_gamma   90.00
#
_symmetry.space_group_name_H-M   'P 1'
#
loop_
_entity.id
_entity.type
_entity.pdbx_description
1 polymer ?
#
loop_
_entity_poly.entity_id
_entity_poly.type
_entity_poly.pdbx_seq_one_letter_code
_entity_poly.pdbx_strand_id
1 'polypeptide(L)'
;MKKSSILSLSAFVLLAGCSSNEVTESSEKKSPLTLDETLEKLKGGYHLELLATSTYKAVESTSGSETIYKGYEEIYGDSSKYRHITYDQTLSGNPDKSVVNDDYLYAEEDKKIVEHTLSLANTVTSTPVEGKSWSASFLKNAFTVFKAENFEKKDGTYVFKKASNLAAAKYMGSQLRGYPRSSESSISSMVLTMNEDGSVSFEAELEQYTITYISEISISSVYEGTFVSMGESVQDIQPINKEENKTFQNGMKKIAALNFEANGTNYEIKAKDGRYEETESVVSSSWGDGFTYRFLNNANKVTEEASYVMRDSKAQRLALYDGEAYLSGKPMDSKITDFWPTYDISSVFFDEKDGVFTLDSKYLGMFASTTIYTPFVSDSIQTLTIKFEDDKITFTSTNEGNGRTIFGAKEEMVFSNFGKKSAPTYQIKEDSSNLTWEQIIRDENDYSYLAQILGGEALLNAIPTFGGVYSEGSCGDSGGIPYLQARISTLEEGEELLTSYYARLETAGFTKSVESDSDGNTYTIYSKAIGQKNLTLQPFLVQQTSSVTGQVSYVFLVRILGA
;
A
#
# COMPACT_ATOMS: atom_id res chain seq x y z
N MET A 1 43.67 -63.82 -1.98
CA MET A 1 44.61 -62.75 -2.38
C MET A 1 44.41 -61.63 -1.37
N LYS A 2 45.31 -61.45 -0.38
CA LYS A 2 46.58 -60.69 -0.45
C LYS A 2 46.33 -59.29 -1.04
N LYS A 3 46.63 -58.14 -0.42
CA LYS A 3 47.40 -57.74 0.77
C LYS A 3 47.04 -56.25 0.98
N SER A 4 46.83 -55.74 2.20
CA SER A 4 47.85 -55.09 3.07
C SER A 4 48.40 -53.80 2.45
N SER A 5 48.49 -52.63 3.08
CA SER A 5 48.73 -52.25 4.50
C SER A 5 48.35 -50.74 4.61
N ILE A 6 47.75 -50.18 5.66
CA ILE A 6 48.17 -49.97 7.07
C ILE A 6 49.58 -49.40 7.22
N LEU A 7 49.68 -48.26 7.92
CA LEU A 7 50.64 -47.83 8.97
C LEU A 7 50.91 -46.32 8.81
N SER A 8 51.05 -45.49 9.84
CA SER A 8 50.86 -45.54 11.29
C SER A 8 50.98 -44.09 11.76
N LEU A 9 50.11 -43.56 12.61
CA LEU A 9 50.23 -43.53 14.07
C LEU A 9 51.55 -42.94 14.60
N SER A 10 51.43 -41.82 15.33
CA SER A 10 52.12 -41.42 16.60
C SER A 10 51.76 -39.93 16.84
N ALA A 11 50.71 -39.53 17.56
CA ALA A 11 50.41 -39.69 19.00
C ALA A 11 51.59 -39.32 19.93
N PHE A 12 51.43 -38.21 20.68
CA PHE A 12 51.71 -38.05 22.12
C PHE A 12 51.27 -36.61 22.51
N VAL A 13 50.06 -36.36 23.06
CA VAL A 13 49.56 -36.55 24.46
C VAL A 13 50.19 -35.49 25.40
N LEU A 14 49.44 -34.62 26.12
CA LEU A 14 48.80 -34.88 27.43
C LEU A 14 47.86 -33.72 27.82
N LEU A 15 46.59 -34.02 28.15
CA LEU A 15 45.89 -33.92 29.48
C LEU A 15 45.45 -32.51 29.91
N ALA A 16 44.25 -32.24 30.45
CA ALA A 16 43.20 -33.04 31.12
C ALA A 16 41.85 -32.29 30.97
N GLY A 17 40.65 -32.84 31.14
CA GLY A 17 40.19 -34.19 31.47
C GLY A 17 38.68 -34.28 31.20
N CYS A 18 38.24 -35.44 30.74
CA CYS A 18 36.82 -35.78 30.65
C CYS A 18 36.29 -36.10 32.04
N SER A 19 35.39 -35.28 32.55
CA SER A 19 34.24 -35.78 33.30
C SER A 19 33.06 -35.79 32.34
N SER A 20 32.54 -36.99 32.07
CA SER A 20 31.17 -37.18 31.64
C SER A 20 30.26 -36.59 32.72
N ASN A 21 29.89 -35.33 32.58
CA ASN A 21 28.59 -34.95 33.11
C ASN A 21 27.60 -35.48 32.08
N GLU A 22 26.93 -36.57 32.46
CA GLU A 22 25.52 -36.72 32.12
C GLU A 22 24.92 -35.31 32.11
N VAL A 23 24.41 -34.88 30.96
CA VAL A 23 23.30 -33.95 31.03
C VAL A 23 22.20 -34.81 31.63
N THR A 24 22.18 -34.87 32.96
CA THR A 24 20.92 -34.91 33.66
C THR A 24 20.18 -33.71 33.11
N GLU A 25 19.33 -33.93 32.10
CA GLU A 25 18.06 -33.24 32.09
C GLU A 25 17.49 -33.55 33.47
N SER A 26 17.80 -32.70 34.45
CA SER A 26 16.90 -32.52 35.55
C SER A 26 15.65 -31.97 34.87
N SER A 27 14.77 -32.88 34.45
CA SER A 27 13.34 -32.61 34.51
C SER A 27 13.03 -32.43 36.00
N GLU A 28 13.54 -31.35 36.61
CA GLU A 28 12.81 -30.73 37.69
C GLU A 28 11.43 -30.51 37.08
N LYS A 29 10.48 -31.36 37.47
CA LYS A 29 9.07 -31.07 37.24
C LYS A 29 8.88 -29.69 37.82
N LYS A 30 8.85 -28.66 36.98
CA LYS A 30 8.48 -27.32 37.40
C LYS A 30 7.10 -27.48 37.98
N SER A 31 6.97 -27.24 39.27
CA SER A 31 5.65 -27.22 39.90
C SER A 31 4.75 -26.24 39.13
N PRO A 32 3.45 -26.54 38.99
CA PRO A 32 2.52 -25.61 38.35
C PRO A 32 2.63 -24.24 39.02
N LEU A 33 2.73 -23.18 38.21
CA LEU A 33 2.74 -21.83 38.74
C LEU A 33 1.40 -21.51 39.42
N THR A 34 1.46 -20.79 40.53
CA THR A 34 0.25 -20.22 41.11
C THR A 34 -0.20 -18.98 40.33
N LEU A 35 -1.49 -18.62 40.41
CA LEU A 35 -1.99 -17.40 39.77
C LEU A 35 -1.24 -16.14 40.24
N ASP A 36 -0.95 -16.03 41.54
CA ASP A 36 -0.23 -14.87 42.09
C ASP A 36 1.18 -14.77 41.53
N GLU A 37 1.93 -15.88 41.50
CA GLU A 37 3.27 -15.91 40.91
C GLU A 37 3.25 -15.57 39.42
N THR A 38 2.27 -16.09 38.67
CA THR A 38 2.09 -15.79 37.25
C THR A 38 1.80 -14.32 37.02
N LEU A 39 0.85 -13.73 37.76
CA LEU A 39 0.51 -12.31 37.62
C LEU A 39 1.69 -11.40 37.99
N GLU A 40 2.44 -11.70 39.05
CA GLU A 40 3.62 -10.91 39.42
C GLU A 40 4.72 -10.96 38.35
N LYS A 41 4.97 -12.12 37.73
CA LYS A 41 5.91 -12.22 36.61
C LYS A 41 5.42 -11.42 35.40
N LEU A 42 4.15 -11.57 35.02
CA LEU A 42 3.56 -10.87 33.87
C LEU A 42 3.57 -9.35 34.02
N LYS A 43 3.55 -8.80 35.24
CA LYS A 43 3.72 -7.35 35.49
C LYS A 43 5.11 -6.84 35.09
N GLY A 44 6.14 -7.67 35.23
CA GLY A 44 7.52 -7.33 34.85
C GLY A 44 7.70 -7.28 33.32
N GLY A 45 6.97 -8.12 32.60
CA GLY A 45 6.88 -8.15 31.15
C GLY A 45 6.40 -9.49 30.64
N TYR A 46 6.08 -9.61 29.35
CA TYR A 46 5.60 -10.86 28.77
C TYR A 46 5.89 -10.98 27.27
N HIS A 47 5.97 -12.22 26.81
CA HIS A 47 5.87 -12.61 25.40
C HIS A 47 4.74 -13.65 25.28
N LEU A 48 3.71 -13.29 24.52
CA LEU A 48 2.51 -14.08 24.29
C LEU A 48 2.40 -14.46 22.81
N GLU A 49 2.42 -15.76 22.52
CA GLU A 49 2.11 -16.30 21.19
C GLU A 49 0.63 -16.64 21.11
N LEU A 50 -0.05 -16.14 20.07
CA LEU A 50 -1.50 -16.22 19.89
C LEU A 50 -1.87 -16.75 18.51
N LEU A 51 -2.92 -17.54 18.44
CA LEU A 51 -3.77 -17.73 17.27
C LEU A 51 -4.97 -16.79 17.43
N ALA A 52 -5.07 -15.80 16.56
CA ALA A 52 -6.22 -14.91 16.47
C ALA A 52 -7.21 -15.47 15.44
N THR A 53 -8.48 -15.58 15.85
CA THR A 53 -9.60 -15.90 14.96
C THR A 53 -10.58 -14.75 14.95
N SER A 54 -10.74 -14.09 13.79
CA SER A 54 -11.67 -12.97 13.62
C SER A 54 -12.80 -13.35 12.66
N THR A 55 -14.03 -13.19 13.13
CA THR A 55 -15.24 -13.48 12.35
C THR A 55 -15.92 -12.19 11.95
N TYR A 56 -16.11 -11.99 10.65
CA TYR A 56 -16.78 -10.84 10.04
C TYR A 56 -18.14 -11.29 9.53
N LYS A 57 -19.20 -10.64 10.01
CA LYS A 57 -20.59 -10.99 9.67
C LYS A 57 -21.36 -9.76 9.23
N ALA A 58 -21.92 -9.79 8.02
CA ALA A 58 -22.75 -8.69 7.52
C ALA A 58 -24.09 -8.62 8.30
N VAL A 59 -24.38 -7.45 8.89
CA VAL A 59 -25.51 -7.26 9.83
C VAL A 59 -26.87 -7.29 9.11
N GLU A 60 -26.96 -6.68 7.93
CA GLU A 60 -28.21 -6.55 7.17
C GLU A 60 -28.35 -7.56 6.01
N SER A 61 -27.38 -8.47 5.82
CA SER A 61 -27.46 -9.43 4.71
C SER A 61 -28.46 -10.54 5.01
N THR A 62 -29.45 -10.73 4.13
CA THR A 62 -30.37 -11.87 4.17
C THR A 62 -29.67 -13.21 3.91
N SER A 63 -28.43 -13.19 3.39
CA SER A 63 -27.60 -14.36 3.14
C SER A 63 -26.85 -14.87 4.39
N GLY A 64 -26.71 -14.06 5.44
CA GLY A 64 -25.93 -14.41 6.63
C GLY A 64 -24.44 -14.60 6.34
N SER A 65 -23.90 -13.93 5.32
CA SER A 65 -22.51 -14.10 4.88
C SER A 65 -21.54 -13.86 6.04
N GLU A 66 -20.71 -14.86 6.30
CA GLU A 66 -19.69 -14.88 7.33
C GLU A 66 -18.33 -15.14 6.69
N THR A 67 -17.31 -14.44 7.15
CA THR A 67 -15.93 -14.67 6.74
C THR A 67 -15.07 -14.77 7.99
N ILE A 68 -14.29 -15.85 8.08
CA ILE A 68 -13.45 -16.15 9.23
C ILE A 68 -12.00 -16.03 8.77
N TYR A 69 -11.24 -15.18 9.46
CA TYR A 69 -9.80 -15.02 9.29
C TYR A 69 -9.10 -15.67 10.47
N LYS A 70 -8.02 -16.39 10.19
CA LYS A 70 -7.13 -16.95 11.22
C LYS A 70 -5.70 -16.52 10.94
N GLY A 71 -5.00 -16.04 11.96
CA GLY A 71 -3.59 -15.66 11.85
C GLY A 71 -2.86 -15.86 13.17
N TYR A 72 -1.56 -16.13 13.10
CA TYR A 72 -0.72 -16.07 14.29
C TYR A 72 -0.36 -14.62 14.60
N GLU A 73 -0.19 -14.32 15.88
CA GLU A 73 0.28 -13.04 16.38
C GLU A 73 1.23 -13.26 17.56
N GLU A 74 2.19 -12.36 17.74
CA GLU A 74 3.03 -12.29 18.92
C GLU A 74 2.91 -10.92 19.56
N ILE A 75 2.64 -10.92 20.86
CA ILE A 75 2.47 -9.70 21.63
C ILE A 75 3.46 -9.70 22.77
N TYR A 76 4.20 -8.60 22.86
CA TYR A 76 5.15 -8.33 23.91
C TYR A 76 4.73 -7.05 24.64
N GLY A 77 4.85 -7.04 25.96
CA GLY A 77 4.56 -5.85 26.74
C GLY A 77 5.36 -5.78 28.03
N ASP A 78 5.92 -4.61 28.32
CA ASP A 78 6.55 -4.29 29.60
C ASP A 78 6.15 -2.89 30.08
N SER A 79 6.89 -2.34 31.05
CA SER A 79 6.59 -1.03 31.62
C SER A 79 6.70 0.14 30.63
N SER A 80 7.53 0.01 29.60
CA SER A 80 7.95 1.09 28.70
C SER A 80 7.79 0.77 27.22
N LYS A 81 7.55 -0.50 26.87
CA LYS A 81 7.48 -0.97 25.49
C LYS A 81 6.29 -1.89 25.28
N TYR A 82 5.80 -1.88 24.04
CA TYR A 82 4.78 -2.79 23.53
C TYR A 82 5.16 -3.14 22.09
N ARG A 83 5.22 -4.42 21.75
CA ARG A 83 5.53 -4.89 20.39
C ARG A 83 4.46 -5.87 19.95
N HIS A 84 4.04 -5.74 18.69
CA HIS A 84 3.04 -6.60 18.07
C HIS A 84 3.56 -7.05 16.72
N ILE A 85 3.72 -8.37 16.57
CA ILE A 85 4.08 -9.00 15.31
C ILE A 85 2.84 -9.73 14.80
N THR A 86 2.44 -9.45 13.57
CA THR A 86 1.34 -10.13 12.90
C THR A 86 1.88 -10.95 11.73
N TYR A 87 1.32 -12.14 11.55
CA TYR A 87 1.63 -13.00 10.41
C TYR A 87 0.45 -13.03 9.44
N ASP A 88 0.69 -13.41 8.19
CA ASP A 88 -0.35 -13.46 7.16
C ASP A 88 -1.56 -14.29 7.62
N GLN A 89 -2.75 -13.70 7.45
CA GLN A 89 -4.00 -14.33 7.81
C GLN A 89 -4.49 -15.23 6.67
N THR A 90 -5.09 -16.37 7.01
CA THR A 90 -5.74 -17.26 6.05
C THR A 90 -7.26 -17.30 6.25
N LEU A 91 -7.98 -17.42 5.14
CA LEU A 91 -9.42 -17.70 5.07
C LEU A 91 -9.75 -19.20 5.20
N SER A 92 -8.78 -20.08 4.95
CA SER A 92 -8.99 -21.52 4.98
C SER A 92 -7.72 -22.30 5.30
N GLY A 93 -7.86 -23.39 6.06
CA GLY A 93 -6.71 -24.16 6.55
C GLY A 93 -6.14 -23.60 7.86
N ASN A 94 -4.93 -24.06 8.22
CA ASN A 94 -4.23 -23.58 9.40
C ASN A 94 -3.27 -22.45 8.97
N PRO A 95 -3.26 -21.29 9.66
CA PRO A 95 -2.22 -20.30 9.44
C PRO A 95 -0.86 -20.88 9.84
N ASP A 96 0.22 -20.19 9.45
CA ASP A 96 1.56 -20.43 9.95
C ASP A 96 2.28 -19.09 10.19
N LYS A 97 3.52 -19.16 10.68
CA LYS A 97 4.38 -18.00 10.92
C LYS A 97 5.37 -17.76 9.77
N SER A 98 5.05 -18.23 8.56
CA SER A 98 6.00 -18.22 7.44
C SER A 98 6.17 -16.86 6.80
N VAL A 99 5.17 -15.97 6.91
CA VAL A 99 5.17 -14.60 6.37
C VAL A 99 4.83 -13.62 7.47
N VAL A 100 5.76 -12.70 7.78
CA VAL A 100 5.51 -11.56 8.66
C VAL A 100 4.77 -10.50 7.85
N ASN A 101 3.58 -10.15 8.30
CA ASN A 101 2.79 -9.06 7.72
C ASN A 101 3.25 -7.73 8.31
N ASP A 102 3.30 -7.65 9.64
CA ASP A 102 3.75 -6.45 10.33
C ASP A 102 4.60 -6.76 11.58
N ASP A 103 5.49 -5.82 11.91
CA ASP A 103 6.27 -5.81 13.16
C ASP A 103 6.42 -4.38 13.65
N TYR A 104 5.58 -3.99 14.61
CA TYR A 104 5.58 -2.65 15.18
C TYR A 104 5.98 -2.69 16.65
N LEU A 105 6.89 -1.80 17.04
CA LEU A 105 7.25 -1.59 18.44
C LEU A 105 6.95 -0.15 18.84
N TYR A 106 6.17 0.02 19.90
CA TYR A 106 5.93 1.31 20.51
C TYR A 106 6.70 1.42 21.82
N ALA A 107 7.43 2.51 22.00
CA ALA A 107 8.17 2.81 23.22
C ALA A 107 7.77 4.16 23.83
N GLU A 108 7.90 4.27 25.15
CA GLU A 108 7.83 5.55 25.85
C GLU A 108 9.20 6.25 25.80
N GLU A 109 9.31 7.28 24.97
CA GLU A 109 10.50 8.14 24.88
C GLU A 109 10.11 9.58 25.23
N ASP A 110 10.80 10.21 26.18
CA ASP A 110 10.50 11.57 26.65
C ASP A 110 9.01 11.82 27.00
N LYS A 111 8.34 10.79 27.56
CA LYS A 111 6.90 10.76 27.88
C LYS A 111 5.96 10.82 26.67
N LYS A 112 6.49 10.67 25.46
CA LYS A 112 5.76 10.52 24.21
C LYS A 112 5.80 9.06 23.77
N ILE A 113 4.92 8.72 22.85
CA ILE A 113 4.91 7.42 22.19
C ILE A 113 5.76 7.57 20.93
N VAL A 114 6.73 6.67 20.76
CA VAL A 114 7.53 6.56 19.54
C VAL A 114 7.31 5.18 18.96
N GLU A 115 6.92 5.14 17.69
CA GLU A 115 6.82 3.92 16.91
C GLU A 115 8.17 3.63 16.27
N HIS A 116 8.64 2.40 16.44
CA HIS A 116 9.82 1.85 15.82
C HIS A 116 9.40 0.76 14.84
N THR A 117 9.96 0.81 13.63
CA THR A 117 9.73 -0.17 12.57
C THR A 117 11.04 -0.52 11.85
N LEU A 118 11.11 -1.72 11.28
CA LEU A 118 12.20 -2.08 10.38
C LEU A 118 11.90 -1.57 8.97
N SER A 119 12.67 -0.60 8.49
CA SER A 119 12.57 -0.12 7.11
C SER A 119 13.16 -1.11 6.10
N LEU A 120 12.76 -0.96 4.83
CA LEU A 120 13.31 -1.73 3.72
C LEU A 120 14.79 -1.47 3.44
N ALA A 121 15.34 -0.39 4.00
CA ALA A 121 16.77 -0.10 4.02
C ALA A 121 17.52 -0.91 5.09
N ASN A 122 16.84 -1.82 5.79
CA ASN A 122 17.35 -2.57 6.94
C ASN A 122 17.84 -1.65 8.07
N THR A 123 17.10 -0.57 8.34
CA THR A 123 17.37 0.34 9.45
C THR A 123 16.12 0.53 10.30
N VAL A 124 16.30 0.67 11.62
CA VAL A 124 15.19 0.96 12.52
C VAL A 124 14.82 2.44 12.37
N THR A 125 13.59 2.69 11.94
CA THR A 125 13.01 4.03 11.84
C THR A 125 12.17 4.32 13.08
N SER A 126 12.32 5.52 13.63
CA SER A 126 11.60 5.98 14.82
C SER A 126 10.70 7.17 14.48
N THR A 127 9.40 7.02 14.66
CA THR A 127 8.38 8.02 14.31
C THR A 127 7.58 8.41 15.56
N PRO A 128 7.59 9.68 15.98
CA PRO A 128 6.75 10.13 17.09
C PRO A 128 5.27 10.00 16.73
N VAL A 129 4.49 9.43 17.64
CA VAL A 129 3.03 9.32 17.47
C VAL A 129 2.35 10.53 18.11
N GLU A 130 1.57 11.27 17.31
CA GLU A 130 0.85 12.45 17.78
C GLU A 130 -0.45 12.07 18.54
N GLY A 131 -0.88 12.95 19.45
CA GLY A 131 -2.25 12.94 19.98
C GLY A 131 -2.51 12.18 21.29
N LYS A 132 -1.61 11.33 21.80
CA LYS A 132 -1.76 10.66 23.12
C LYS A 132 -0.42 10.46 23.85
N SER A 133 -0.45 10.51 25.19
CA SER A 133 0.69 10.08 26.02
C SER A 133 0.70 8.56 26.20
N TRP A 134 1.86 7.98 26.57
CA TRP A 134 1.98 6.55 26.86
C TRP A 134 0.91 6.06 27.85
N SER A 135 0.72 6.78 28.96
CA SER A 135 -0.29 6.48 29.97
C SER A 135 -1.75 6.54 29.49
N ALA A 136 -2.04 7.29 28.43
CA ALA A 136 -3.38 7.48 27.88
C ALA A 136 -3.64 6.61 26.63
N SER A 137 -2.65 5.85 26.18
CA SER A 137 -2.69 5.08 24.93
C SER A 137 -3.17 3.63 25.09
N PHE A 138 -3.27 3.15 26.33
CA PHE A 138 -3.48 1.72 26.65
C PHE A 138 -2.36 0.77 26.17
N LEU A 139 -1.19 1.29 25.76
CA LEU A 139 -0.03 0.49 25.36
C LEU A 139 0.74 -0.10 26.54
N LYS A 140 0.65 0.51 27.73
CA LYS A 140 1.29 -0.02 28.94
C LYS A 140 0.84 -1.45 29.23
N ASN A 141 1.77 -2.30 29.68
CA ASN A 141 1.52 -3.67 30.11
C ASN A 141 0.20 -3.84 30.89
N ALA A 142 -0.75 -4.56 30.29
CA ALA A 142 -2.08 -4.77 30.83
C ALA A 142 -2.07 -5.52 32.17
N PHE A 143 -1.11 -6.41 32.40
CA PHE A 143 -1.02 -7.19 33.65
C PHE A 143 -0.73 -6.33 34.89
N THR A 144 -0.28 -5.09 34.70
CA THR A 144 -0.10 -4.13 35.80
C THR A 144 -1.39 -3.73 36.50
N VAL A 145 -2.56 -3.94 35.88
CA VAL A 145 -3.88 -3.65 36.47
C VAL A 145 -4.66 -4.90 36.90
N PHE A 146 -4.13 -6.10 36.65
CA PHE A 146 -4.75 -7.35 37.12
C PHE A 146 -4.29 -7.72 38.53
N LYS A 147 -5.21 -8.31 39.29
CA LYS A 147 -5.01 -8.87 40.63
C LYS A 147 -5.66 -10.24 40.71
N ALA A 148 -5.20 -11.12 41.60
CA ALA A 148 -5.79 -12.45 41.76
C ALA A 148 -7.27 -12.43 42.13
N GLU A 149 -7.72 -11.43 42.90
CA GLU A 149 -9.13 -11.22 43.24
C GLU A 149 -10.02 -10.94 42.01
N ASN A 150 -9.44 -10.56 40.87
CA ASN A 150 -10.14 -10.38 39.60
C ASN A 150 -10.48 -11.71 38.92
N PHE A 151 -9.98 -12.83 39.41
CA PHE A 151 -10.21 -14.16 38.84
C PHE A 151 -11.08 -15.02 39.75
N GLU A 152 -11.70 -16.04 39.15
CA GLU A 152 -12.39 -17.12 39.83
C GLU A 152 -11.83 -18.44 39.33
N LYS A 153 -11.52 -19.38 40.23
CA LYS A 153 -11.06 -20.71 39.85
C LYS A 153 -12.25 -21.58 39.46
N LYS A 154 -12.29 -22.09 38.24
CA LYS A 154 -13.33 -23.02 37.73
C LYS A 154 -12.67 -24.15 36.96
N ASP A 155 -13.00 -25.40 37.28
CA ASP A 155 -12.55 -26.58 36.53
C ASP A 155 -11.03 -26.62 36.24
N GLY A 156 -10.21 -26.16 37.19
CA GLY A 156 -8.75 -26.13 37.06
C GLY A 156 -8.17 -24.90 36.36
N THR A 157 -9.01 -24.00 35.83
CA THR A 157 -8.61 -22.74 35.15
C THR A 157 -8.98 -21.51 35.99
N TYR A 158 -8.46 -20.35 35.61
CA TYR A 158 -8.74 -19.06 36.22
C TYR A 158 -9.49 -18.15 35.24
N VAL A 159 -10.76 -17.90 35.52
CA VAL A 159 -11.64 -17.10 34.66
C VAL A 159 -11.71 -15.66 35.18
N PHE A 160 -11.43 -14.69 34.31
CA PHE A 160 -11.48 -13.28 34.65
C PHE A 160 -12.92 -12.79 34.84
N LYS A 161 -13.17 -12.14 35.98
CA LYS A 161 -14.45 -11.51 36.33
C LYS A 161 -14.43 -10.07 35.83
N LYS A 162 -14.86 -9.83 34.60
CA LYS A 162 -14.91 -8.47 34.00
C LYS A 162 -15.56 -7.42 34.90
N ALA A 163 -16.70 -7.75 35.52
CA ALA A 163 -17.42 -6.84 36.42
C ALA A 163 -16.58 -6.37 37.63
N SER A 164 -15.53 -7.11 38.00
CA SER A 164 -14.63 -6.75 39.10
C SER A 164 -13.56 -5.71 38.70
N ASN A 165 -13.27 -5.56 37.40
CA ASN A 165 -12.21 -4.67 36.93
C ASN A 165 -12.35 -4.30 35.43
N LEU A 166 -13.25 -3.36 35.13
CA LEU A 166 -13.48 -2.88 33.75
C LEU A 166 -12.24 -2.24 33.11
N ALA A 167 -11.35 -1.64 33.92
CA ALA A 167 -10.12 -1.08 33.41
C ALA A 167 -9.19 -2.17 32.87
N ALA A 168 -8.99 -3.26 33.60
CA ALA A 168 -8.21 -4.40 33.14
C ALA A 168 -8.78 -5.02 31.85
N ALA A 169 -10.11 -5.08 31.72
CA ALA A 169 -10.76 -5.53 30.50
C ALA A 169 -10.39 -4.65 29.29
N LYS A 170 -10.41 -3.32 29.46
CA LYS A 170 -10.01 -2.36 28.42
C LYS A 170 -8.53 -2.45 28.08
N TYR A 171 -7.64 -2.49 29.07
CA TYR A 171 -6.20 -2.60 28.83
C TYR A 171 -5.85 -3.87 28.04
N MET A 172 -6.38 -5.03 28.46
CA MET A 172 -6.11 -6.28 27.74
C MET A 172 -6.71 -6.26 26.34
N GLY A 173 -7.97 -5.82 26.19
CA GLY A 173 -8.59 -5.74 24.87
C GLY A 173 -7.89 -4.77 23.92
N SER A 174 -7.32 -3.69 24.46
CA SER A 174 -6.48 -2.74 23.72
C SER A 174 -5.17 -3.38 23.27
N GLN A 175 -4.48 -4.10 24.16
CA GLN A 175 -3.21 -4.76 23.82
C GLN A 175 -3.39 -5.90 22.81
N LEU A 176 -4.47 -6.69 22.88
CA LEU A 176 -4.73 -7.76 21.92
C LEU A 176 -5.05 -7.22 20.51
N ARG A 177 -5.70 -6.05 20.40
CA ARG A 177 -6.09 -5.50 19.10
C ARG A 177 -4.97 -4.75 18.37
N GLY A 178 -3.95 -4.28 19.09
CA GLY A 178 -2.88 -3.46 18.53
C GLY A 178 -3.25 -1.99 18.31
N TYR A 179 -2.25 -1.12 18.33
CA TYR A 179 -2.38 0.33 18.12
C TYR A 179 -2.32 0.68 16.61
N PRO A 180 -3.00 1.75 16.12
CA PRO A 180 -3.89 2.69 16.82
C PRO A 180 -5.32 2.17 17.02
N ARG A 181 -5.64 0.98 16.51
CA ARG A 181 -6.99 0.39 16.52
C ARG A 181 -7.49 0.05 17.94
N SER A 182 -6.63 0.14 18.95
CA SER A 182 -6.80 -0.36 20.31
C SER A 182 -7.69 0.47 21.23
N SER A 183 -7.82 1.78 21.05
CA SER A 183 -8.25 2.66 22.16
C SER A 183 -9.70 2.52 22.64
N GLU A 184 -10.52 1.70 21.97
CA GLU A 184 -11.90 1.43 22.34
C GLU A 184 -12.19 -0.06 22.62
N SER A 185 -11.17 -0.92 22.52
CA SER A 185 -11.36 -2.37 22.66
C SER A 185 -11.26 -2.84 24.10
N SER A 186 -12.04 -3.88 24.40
CA SER A 186 -12.17 -4.46 25.72
C SER A 186 -12.49 -5.93 25.58
N ILE A 187 -11.93 -6.77 26.44
CA ILE A 187 -12.25 -8.20 26.47
C ILE A 187 -13.66 -8.43 27.06
N SER A 188 -14.43 -9.35 26.49
CA SER A 188 -15.65 -9.89 27.09
C SER A 188 -15.31 -10.98 28.12
N SER A 189 -14.31 -11.81 27.82
CA SER A 189 -13.86 -12.92 28.66
C SER A 189 -12.33 -13.10 28.55
N MET A 190 -11.73 -13.69 29.59
CA MET A 190 -10.33 -14.12 29.57
C MET A 190 -10.14 -15.28 30.54
N VAL A 191 -9.37 -16.28 30.12
CA VAL A 191 -9.07 -17.50 30.87
C VAL A 191 -7.55 -17.71 30.90
N LEU A 192 -7.04 -18.03 32.08
CA LEU A 192 -5.66 -18.47 32.27
C LEU A 192 -5.65 -19.90 32.79
N THR A 193 -4.87 -20.77 32.15
CA THR A 193 -4.71 -22.16 32.57
C THR A 193 -3.26 -22.40 32.96
N MET A 194 -3.03 -22.77 34.22
CA MET A 194 -1.69 -23.10 34.73
C MET A 194 -1.44 -24.59 34.49
N ASN A 195 -0.54 -24.91 33.56
CA ASN A 195 -0.28 -26.28 33.15
C ASN A 195 0.72 -26.98 34.07
N GLU A 196 0.70 -28.32 34.07
CA GLU A 196 1.56 -29.14 34.92
C GLU A 196 3.06 -29.03 34.59
N ASP A 197 3.39 -28.63 33.36
CA ASP A 197 4.75 -28.41 32.90
C ASP A 197 5.29 -27.00 33.25
N GLY A 198 4.48 -26.19 33.93
CA GLY A 198 4.79 -24.82 34.30
C GLY A 198 4.53 -23.78 33.20
N SER A 199 3.99 -24.19 32.04
CA SER A 199 3.48 -23.26 31.02
C SER A 199 2.14 -22.66 31.43
N VAL A 200 1.77 -21.53 30.82
CA VAL A 200 0.50 -20.84 31.08
C VAL A 200 -0.21 -20.61 29.76
N SER A 201 -1.35 -21.27 29.57
CA SER A 201 -2.20 -21.04 28.41
C SER A 201 -3.12 -19.84 28.64
N PHE A 202 -3.43 -19.15 27.56
CA PHE A 202 -4.20 -17.92 27.52
C PHE A 202 -5.33 -18.06 26.50
N GLU A 203 -6.53 -17.66 26.89
CA GLU A 203 -7.66 -17.51 25.97
C GLU A 203 -8.39 -16.21 26.31
N ALA A 204 -8.77 -15.43 25.30
CA ALA A 204 -9.56 -14.23 25.50
C ALA A 204 -10.48 -13.96 24.30
N GLU A 205 -11.64 -13.39 24.58
CA GLU A 205 -12.57 -12.91 23.57
C GLU A 205 -12.69 -11.39 23.67
N LEU A 206 -12.66 -10.71 22.52
CA LEU A 206 -12.96 -9.28 22.47
C LEU A 206 -14.46 -9.04 22.44
N GLU A 207 -14.89 -7.92 23.03
CA GLU A 207 -16.24 -7.42 22.82
C GLU A 207 -16.50 -7.20 21.34
N GLN A 208 -17.63 -7.74 20.89
CA GLN A 208 -18.10 -7.59 19.52
C GLN A 208 -18.31 -6.10 19.22
N TYR A 209 -17.86 -5.68 18.05
CA TYR A 209 -18.05 -4.32 17.57
C TYR A 209 -18.54 -4.33 16.12
N THR A 210 -19.03 -3.19 15.64
CA THR A 210 -19.52 -3.03 14.28
C THR A 210 -18.68 -1.98 13.56
N ILE A 211 -18.32 -2.25 12.32
CA ILE A 211 -17.73 -1.28 11.40
C ILE A 211 -18.69 -1.03 10.23
N THR A 212 -18.66 0.18 9.68
CA THR A 212 -19.43 0.53 8.49
C THR A 212 -18.44 0.73 7.35
N TYR A 213 -18.53 -0.11 6.31
CA TYR A 213 -17.80 0.09 5.06
C TYR A 213 -18.80 0.51 3.97
N ILE A 214 -19.33 -0.46 3.21
CA ILE A 214 -20.50 -0.28 2.33
C ILE A 214 -21.78 -0.71 3.06
N SER A 215 -21.67 -1.68 3.96
CA SER A 215 -22.72 -2.16 4.87
C SER A 215 -22.16 -2.27 6.29
N GLU A 216 -23.05 -2.38 7.28
CA GLU A 216 -22.64 -2.71 8.65
C GLU A 216 -22.10 -4.15 8.73
N ILE A 217 -20.89 -4.31 9.26
CA ILE A 217 -20.21 -5.58 9.48
C ILE A 217 -19.92 -5.70 10.96
N SER A 218 -20.44 -6.75 11.57
CA SER A 218 -20.13 -7.09 12.94
C SER A 218 -18.90 -7.99 13.02
N ILE A 219 -18.00 -7.70 13.94
CA ILE A 219 -16.73 -8.39 14.11
C ILE A 219 -16.66 -8.97 15.52
N SER A 220 -16.40 -10.27 15.63
CA SER A 220 -15.99 -10.93 16.86
C SER A 220 -14.57 -11.46 16.72
N SER A 221 -13.81 -11.51 17.81
CA SER A 221 -12.43 -12.01 17.78
C SER A 221 -12.09 -12.81 19.03
N VAL A 222 -11.44 -13.94 18.81
CA VAL A 222 -10.97 -14.87 19.85
C VAL A 222 -9.47 -15.02 19.69
N TYR A 223 -8.75 -14.99 20.82
CA TYR A 223 -7.31 -15.14 20.90
C TYR A 223 -6.99 -16.33 21.78
N GLU A 224 -6.28 -17.32 21.26
CA GLU A 224 -5.89 -18.54 21.97
C GLU A 224 -4.38 -18.70 21.89
N GLY A 225 -3.70 -19.01 23.00
CA GLY A 225 -2.25 -19.00 22.99
C GLY A 225 -1.57 -19.45 24.27
N THR A 226 -0.28 -19.17 24.37
CA THR A 226 0.55 -19.53 25.52
C THR A 226 1.64 -18.49 25.74
N PHE A 227 1.94 -18.21 27.01
CA PHE A 227 3.07 -17.36 27.36
C PHE A 227 4.39 -18.10 27.12
N VAL A 228 5.21 -17.56 26.22
CA VAL A 228 6.55 -18.08 25.94
C VAL A 228 7.53 -17.63 27.01
N SER A 229 7.43 -16.37 27.46
CA SER A 229 8.18 -15.86 28.60
C SER A 229 7.38 -14.87 29.44
N MET A 230 7.75 -14.76 30.72
CA MET A 230 7.12 -13.88 31.71
C MET A 230 8.18 -13.27 32.62
N GLY A 231 8.14 -11.95 32.80
CA GLY A 231 9.11 -11.17 33.57
C GLY A 231 10.30 -10.66 32.76
N GLU A 232 10.32 -10.88 31.45
CA GLU A 232 11.37 -10.40 30.54
C GLU A 232 10.96 -9.08 29.88
N SER A 233 11.94 -8.21 29.60
CA SER A 233 11.70 -6.96 28.87
C SER A 233 11.46 -7.23 27.38
N VAL A 234 10.66 -6.36 26.76
CA VAL A 234 10.37 -6.41 25.33
C VAL A 234 11.65 -6.22 24.52
N GLN A 235 11.90 -7.14 23.59
CA GLN A 235 13.03 -7.04 22.68
C GLN A 235 12.78 -5.97 21.62
N ASP A 236 13.77 -5.11 21.44
CA ASP A 236 13.77 -4.10 20.39
C ASP A 236 13.76 -4.73 18.99
N ILE A 237 13.13 -4.06 18.03
CA ILE A 237 13.30 -4.39 16.62
C ILE A 237 14.78 -4.20 16.27
N GLN A 238 15.37 -5.20 15.63
CA GLN A 238 16.77 -5.17 15.21
C GLN A 238 16.86 -5.24 13.69
N PRO A 239 17.84 -4.55 13.09
CA PRO A 239 18.24 -4.83 11.73
C PRO A 239 18.57 -6.31 11.54
N ILE A 240 18.25 -6.85 10.37
CA ILE A 240 18.62 -8.20 9.98
C ILE A 240 20.14 -8.26 9.86
N ASN A 241 20.75 -9.12 10.66
CA ASN A 241 22.20 -9.32 10.69
C ASN A 241 22.63 -10.22 9.53
N LYS A 242 22.67 -9.66 8.33
CA LYS A 242 23.16 -10.29 7.10
C LYS A 242 24.05 -9.29 6.35
N GLU A 243 25.13 -9.77 5.76
CA GLU A 243 26.04 -8.90 5.01
C GLU A 243 25.34 -8.38 3.75
N GLU A 244 25.52 -7.08 3.48
CA GLU A 244 25.00 -6.45 2.28
C GLU A 244 25.80 -6.81 1.03
N ASN A 245 25.09 -7.23 -0.02
CA ASN A 245 25.69 -7.48 -1.31
C ASN A 245 26.03 -6.16 -2.03
N LYS A 246 27.32 -5.98 -2.38
CA LYS A 246 27.82 -4.78 -3.05
C LYS A 246 27.22 -4.56 -4.45
N THR A 247 26.96 -5.63 -5.21
CA THR A 247 26.32 -5.53 -6.52
C THR A 247 24.91 -4.98 -6.38
N PHE A 248 24.16 -5.49 -5.41
CA PHE A 248 22.81 -5.01 -5.09
C PHE A 248 22.82 -3.54 -4.70
N GLN A 249 23.66 -3.16 -3.72
CA GLN A 249 23.78 -1.78 -3.24
C GLN A 249 24.17 -0.81 -4.37
N ASN A 250 25.11 -1.20 -5.23
CA ASN A 250 25.51 -0.38 -6.36
C ASN A 250 24.38 -0.25 -7.39
N GLY A 251 23.61 -1.32 -7.62
CA GLY A 251 22.48 -1.28 -8.52
C GLY A 251 21.34 -0.38 -8.01
N MET A 252 20.97 -0.47 -6.73
CA MET A 252 19.98 0.44 -6.13
C MET A 252 20.44 1.90 -6.21
N LYS A 253 21.73 2.18 -5.94
CA LYS A 253 22.30 3.53 -6.12
C LYS A 253 22.20 4.06 -7.55
N LYS A 254 22.34 3.20 -8.57
CA LYS A 254 22.19 3.60 -9.97
C LYS A 254 20.75 3.99 -10.29
N ILE A 255 19.76 3.29 -9.73
CA ILE A 255 18.34 3.62 -9.89
C ILE A 255 18.01 4.90 -9.11
N ALA A 256 18.46 5.03 -7.85
CA ALA A 256 18.25 6.22 -7.03
C ALA A 256 18.85 7.51 -7.64
N ALA A 257 19.81 7.40 -8.56
CA ALA A 257 20.37 8.54 -9.30
C ALA A 257 19.42 9.14 -10.34
N LEU A 258 18.29 8.47 -10.66
CA LEU A 258 17.27 8.93 -11.60
C LEU A 258 17.83 9.33 -12.98
N ASN A 259 18.78 8.56 -13.49
CA ASN A 259 19.38 8.79 -14.81
C ASN A 259 19.47 7.46 -15.57
N PHE A 260 18.38 7.05 -16.21
CA PHE A 260 18.21 5.73 -16.83
C PHE A 260 17.05 5.68 -17.84
N GLU A 261 16.95 4.60 -18.60
CA GLU A 261 15.72 4.12 -19.25
C GLU A 261 15.06 3.07 -18.37
N ALA A 262 13.74 3.04 -18.32
CA ALA A 262 13.02 1.95 -17.69
C ALA A 262 11.83 1.49 -18.52
N ASN A 263 11.72 0.18 -18.73
CA ASN A 263 10.62 -0.43 -19.46
C ASN A 263 9.86 -1.35 -18.51
N GLY A 264 8.58 -1.06 -18.29
CA GLY A 264 7.67 -1.88 -17.53
C GLY A 264 6.79 -2.72 -18.46
N THR A 265 6.54 -3.98 -18.13
CA THR A 265 5.57 -4.83 -18.83
C THR A 265 4.68 -5.51 -17.82
N ASN A 266 3.36 -5.41 -18.02
CA ASN A 266 2.37 -6.11 -17.23
C ASN A 266 1.84 -7.32 -18.00
N TYR A 267 1.71 -8.43 -17.28
CA TYR A 267 1.13 -9.66 -17.78
C TYR A 267 0.03 -10.13 -16.84
N GLU A 268 -1.08 -10.57 -17.41
CA GLU A 268 -2.21 -11.11 -16.64
C GLU A 268 -2.53 -12.53 -17.08
N ILE A 269 -2.98 -13.35 -16.14
CA ILE A 269 -3.60 -14.63 -16.48
C ILE A 269 -5.07 -14.36 -16.81
N LYS A 270 -5.43 -14.49 -18.08
CA LYS A 270 -6.82 -14.25 -18.54
C LYS A 270 -7.66 -15.52 -18.60
N ALA A 271 -7.02 -16.70 -18.54
CA ALA A 271 -7.68 -17.99 -18.66
C ALA A 271 -7.18 -18.98 -17.60
N LYS A 272 -8.01 -19.97 -17.29
CA LYS A 272 -7.75 -21.00 -16.26
C LYS A 272 -6.53 -21.89 -16.54
N ASP A 273 -5.95 -21.82 -17.73
CA ASP A 273 -4.74 -22.57 -18.10
C ASP A 273 -3.47 -21.97 -17.51
N GLY A 274 -3.56 -20.82 -16.82
CA GLY A 274 -2.46 -20.24 -16.04
C GLY A 274 -1.40 -19.53 -16.88
N ARG A 275 -1.65 -19.32 -18.19
CA ARG A 275 -0.71 -18.62 -19.06
C ARG A 275 -0.78 -17.11 -18.84
N TYR A 276 0.38 -16.48 -18.71
CA TYR A 276 0.50 -15.04 -18.72
C TYR A 276 0.36 -14.48 -20.13
N GLU A 277 -0.46 -13.45 -20.29
CA GLU A 277 -0.61 -12.68 -21.52
C GLU A 277 -0.27 -11.22 -21.26
N GLU A 278 0.55 -10.62 -22.12
CA GLU A 278 0.87 -9.20 -22.05
C GLU A 278 -0.40 -8.36 -22.22
N THR A 279 -0.56 -7.37 -21.35
CA THR A 279 -1.72 -6.47 -21.36
C THR A 279 -1.30 -5.07 -21.76
N GLU A 280 -0.32 -4.54 -21.05
CA GLU A 280 0.14 -3.17 -21.17
C GLU A 280 1.65 -3.13 -20.91
N SER A 281 2.32 -2.17 -21.53
CA SER A 281 3.71 -1.86 -21.24
C SER A 281 3.89 -0.36 -21.07
N VAL A 282 4.97 0.03 -20.38
CA VAL A 282 5.35 1.42 -20.17
C VAL A 282 6.81 1.57 -20.56
N VAL A 283 7.10 2.60 -21.35
CA VAL A 283 8.47 3.02 -21.67
C VAL A 283 8.71 4.35 -20.99
N SER A 284 9.77 4.44 -20.21
CA SER A 284 10.10 5.65 -19.46
C SER A 284 11.59 5.95 -19.49
N SER A 285 11.92 7.22 -19.23
CA SER A 285 13.31 7.61 -18.98
C SER A 285 13.36 8.77 -18.01
N SER A 286 14.43 8.82 -17.22
CA SER A 286 14.69 9.85 -16.22
C SER A 286 16.09 10.42 -16.42
N TRP A 287 16.28 11.71 -16.12
CA TRP A 287 17.56 12.41 -16.27
C TRP A 287 17.84 13.39 -15.12
N GLY A 288 17.26 13.13 -13.94
CA GLY A 288 17.51 13.83 -12.68
C GLY A 288 16.57 15.00 -12.41
N ASP A 289 16.41 15.92 -13.36
CA ASP A 289 15.50 17.08 -13.27
C ASP A 289 14.21 16.91 -14.09
N GLY A 290 14.01 15.73 -14.67
CA GLY A 290 12.78 15.37 -15.32
C GLY A 290 12.69 13.88 -15.63
N PHE A 291 11.49 13.47 -16.04
CA PHE A 291 11.25 12.15 -16.58
C PHE A 291 10.17 12.21 -17.65
N THR A 292 10.13 11.19 -18.50
CA THR A 292 9.06 10.95 -19.47
C THR A 292 8.57 9.52 -19.34
N TYR A 293 7.31 9.28 -19.61
CA TYR A 293 6.76 7.95 -19.78
C TYR A 293 5.74 7.91 -20.91
N ARG A 294 5.55 6.70 -21.45
CA ARG A 294 4.59 6.37 -22.49
C ARG A 294 4.00 5.00 -22.19
N PHE A 295 2.71 4.95 -21.95
CA PHE A 295 1.95 3.70 -21.85
C PHE A 295 1.56 3.21 -23.24
N LEU A 296 1.71 1.90 -23.44
CA LEU A 296 1.44 1.19 -24.67
C LEU A 296 0.46 0.06 -24.36
N ASN A 297 -0.58 -0.09 -25.17
CA ASN A 297 -1.41 -1.29 -25.12
C ASN A 297 -0.73 -2.46 -25.83
N ASN A 298 -1.36 -3.64 -25.76
CA ASN A 298 -0.90 -4.87 -26.44
C ASN A 298 -0.71 -4.76 -27.98
N ALA A 299 -1.19 -3.70 -28.62
CA ALA A 299 -0.99 -3.41 -30.04
C ALA A 299 0.12 -2.38 -30.30
N ASN A 300 0.91 -2.03 -29.26
CA ASN A 300 1.93 -0.98 -29.27
C ASN A 300 1.39 0.42 -29.63
N LYS A 301 0.09 0.68 -29.41
CA LYS A 301 -0.47 2.03 -29.55
C LYS A 301 -0.29 2.81 -28.24
N VAL A 302 0.06 4.08 -28.35
CA VAL A 302 0.19 5.00 -27.21
C VAL A 302 -1.19 5.27 -26.62
N THR A 303 -1.40 4.86 -25.37
CA THR A 303 -2.63 5.15 -24.63
C THR A 303 -2.49 6.39 -23.76
N GLU A 304 -1.29 6.63 -23.22
CA GLU A 304 -0.94 7.84 -22.48
C GLU A 304 0.54 8.15 -22.66
N GLU A 305 0.90 9.43 -22.68
CA GLU A 305 2.29 9.87 -22.68
C GLU A 305 2.42 11.24 -22.02
N ALA A 306 3.38 11.37 -21.11
CA ALA A 306 3.68 12.65 -20.49
C ALA A 306 5.17 12.76 -20.14
N SER A 307 5.59 14.00 -19.95
CA SER A 307 6.86 14.35 -19.33
C SER A 307 6.62 15.23 -18.10
N TYR A 308 7.53 15.18 -17.14
CA TYR A 308 7.61 16.11 -16.03
C TYR A 308 9.00 16.71 -15.99
N VAL A 309 9.08 18.02 -15.80
CA VAL A 309 10.35 18.76 -15.75
C VAL A 309 10.35 19.71 -14.56
N MET A 310 11.53 19.95 -13.99
CA MET A 310 11.71 20.99 -12.98
C MET A 310 11.81 22.37 -13.64
N ARG A 311 10.94 23.29 -13.23
CA ARG A 311 10.97 24.72 -13.57
C ARG A 311 10.83 25.54 -12.30
N ASP A 312 11.75 26.46 -12.05
CA ASP A 312 11.75 27.32 -10.85
C ASP A 312 11.61 26.55 -9.53
N SER A 313 12.27 25.39 -9.43
CA SER A 313 12.20 24.45 -8.29
C SER A 313 10.83 23.78 -8.07
N LYS A 314 9.93 23.86 -9.06
CA LYS A 314 8.62 23.18 -9.07
C LYS A 314 8.57 22.16 -10.21
N ALA A 315 7.83 21.07 -10.02
CA ALA A 315 7.57 20.12 -11.10
C ALA A 315 6.44 20.63 -11.99
N GLN A 316 6.61 20.54 -13.31
CA GLN A 316 5.59 20.91 -14.29
C GLN A 316 5.36 19.76 -15.26
N ARG A 317 4.10 19.34 -15.44
CA ARG A 317 3.73 18.34 -16.44
C ARG A 317 3.75 18.96 -17.84
N LEU A 318 4.22 18.16 -18.79
CA LEU A 318 4.23 18.42 -20.22
C LEU A 318 3.46 17.30 -20.94
N ALA A 319 2.48 17.66 -21.74
CA ALA A 319 1.81 16.75 -22.67
C ALA A 319 2.59 16.70 -23.99
N LEU A 320 2.86 15.50 -24.51
CA LEU A 320 3.65 15.30 -25.72
C LEU A 320 2.76 14.94 -26.92
N TYR A 321 2.64 15.81 -27.91
CA TYR A 321 1.83 15.56 -29.12
C TYR A 321 2.74 15.64 -30.35
N ASP A 322 2.85 14.55 -31.11
CA ASP A 322 3.62 14.49 -32.36
C ASP A 322 5.08 15.04 -32.26
N GLY A 323 5.71 14.84 -31.09
CA GLY A 323 7.07 15.32 -30.81
C GLY A 323 7.17 16.77 -30.32
N GLU A 324 6.04 17.47 -30.16
CA GLU A 324 5.96 18.78 -29.51
C GLU A 324 5.51 18.64 -28.05
N ALA A 325 6.05 19.48 -27.16
CA ALA A 325 5.69 19.47 -25.75
C ALA A 325 4.84 20.70 -25.40
N TYR A 326 3.71 20.47 -24.73
CA TYR A 326 2.79 21.50 -24.28
C TYR A 326 2.72 21.51 -22.76
N LEU A 327 2.67 22.69 -22.15
CA LEU A 327 2.39 22.77 -20.71
C LEU A 327 1.02 22.13 -20.40
N SER A 328 0.98 21.33 -19.34
CA SER A 328 -0.26 20.76 -18.81
C SER A 328 -0.41 21.08 -17.33
N GLY A 329 -1.45 21.84 -16.97
CA GLY A 329 -1.71 22.32 -15.61
C GLY A 329 -0.69 23.34 -15.10
N LYS A 330 -0.84 23.75 -13.84
CA LYS A 330 0.08 24.67 -13.15
C LYS A 330 1.28 23.93 -12.52
N PRO A 331 2.41 24.60 -12.23
CA PRO A 331 3.54 23.99 -11.55
C PRO A 331 3.17 23.53 -10.13
N MET A 332 3.67 22.37 -9.73
CA MET A 332 3.43 21.75 -8.43
C MET A 332 4.66 21.87 -7.53
N ASP A 333 4.44 22.08 -6.22
CA ASP A 333 5.50 22.05 -5.20
C ASP A 333 5.95 20.60 -4.91
N SER A 334 6.55 19.98 -5.92
CA SER A 334 7.03 18.59 -5.91
C SER A 334 8.38 18.51 -6.61
N LYS A 335 9.17 17.49 -6.26
CA LYS A 335 10.44 17.14 -6.91
C LYS A 335 10.24 15.91 -7.79
N ILE A 336 11.14 15.69 -8.74
CA ILE A 336 11.11 14.49 -9.60
C ILE A 336 11.20 13.19 -8.79
N THR A 337 11.95 13.21 -7.69
CA THR A 337 12.05 12.09 -6.75
C THR A 337 10.71 11.68 -6.14
N ASP A 338 9.73 12.57 -6.09
CA ASP A 338 8.43 12.29 -5.48
C ASP A 338 7.55 11.39 -6.37
N PHE A 339 7.93 11.21 -7.65
CA PHE A 339 7.22 10.35 -8.60
C PHE A 339 7.83 8.94 -8.73
N TRP A 340 8.96 8.69 -8.09
CA TRP A 340 9.67 7.41 -8.11
C TRP A 340 9.72 6.81 -6.70
N PRO A 341 9.70 5.48 -6.56
CA PRO A 341 10.04 4.84 -5.30
C PRO A 341 11.44 5.26 -4.82
N THR A 342 11.68 5.24 -3.52
CA THR A 342 13.00 5.62 -2.97
C THR A 342 14.10 4.63 -3.33
N TYR A 343 13.74 3.39 -3.68
CA TYR A 343 14.64 2.25 -3.93
C TYR A 343 15.66 2.02 -2.80
N ASP A 344 15.35 2.50 -1.59
CA ASP A 344 16.09 2.24 -0.36
C ASP A 344 15.78 0.82 0.12
N ILE A 345 16.21 -0.15 -0.68
CA ILE A 345 15.99 -1.58 -0.48
C ILE A 345 17.34 -2.21 -0.16
N SER A 346 17.37 -2.99 0.91
CA SER A 346 18.53 -3.74 1.36
C SER A 346 18.53 -5.15 0.77
N SER A 347 19.73 -5.65 0.45
CA SER A 347 19.87 -7.02 -0.05
C SER A 347 19.63 -8.09 1.01
N VAL A 348 19.56 -7.72 2.31
CA VAL A 348 19.39 -8.67 3.40
C VAL A 348 18.05 -9.40 3.35
N PHE A 349 17.02 -8.75 2.78
CA PHE A 349 15.69 -9.31 2.61
C PHE A 349 15.64 -10.37 1.50
N PHE A 350 16.71 -10.53 0.71
CA PHE A 350 16.73 -11.35 -0.48
C PHE A 350 17.74 -12.49 -0.38
N ASP A 351 17.37 -13.67 -0.87
CA ASP A 351 18.30 -14.75 -1.11
C ASP A 351 18.86 -14.67 -2.53
N GLU A 352 20.18 -14.69 -2.63
CA GLU A 352 20.89 -14.60 -3.90
C GLU A 352 21.19 -16.01 -4.44
N LYS A 353 20.82 -16.25 -5.70
CA LYS A 353 21.24 -17.43 -6.45
C LYS A 353 21.49 -17.05 -7.91
N ASP A 354 22.67 -17.41 -8.42
CA ASP A 354 23.05 -17.18 -9.82
C ASP A 354 22.89 -15.71 -10.28
N GLY A 355 23.13 -14.74 -9.38
CA GLY A 355 22.98 -13.31 -9.64
C GLY A 355 21.55 -12.77 -9.63
N VAL A 356 20.59 -13.60 -9.21
CA VAL A 356 19.18 -13.24 -9.00
C VAL A 356 18.88 -13.20 -7.51
N PHE A 357 18.38 -12.06 -7.05
CA PHE A 357 17.98 -11.83 -5.66
C PHE A 357 16.49 -12.07 -5.55
N THR A 358 16.08 -13.10 -4.82
CA THR A 358 14.67 -13.43 -4.60
C THR A 358 14.28 -13.00 -3.20
N LEU A 359 13.20 -12.23 -3.06
CA LEU A 359 12.70 -11.81 -1.75
C LEU A 359 12.38 -13.05 -0.92
N ASP A 360 12.94 -13.12 0.29
CA ASP A 360 12.63 -14.17 1.25
C ASP A 360 11.13 -14.09 1.57
N SER A 361 10.43 -15.21 1.41
CA SER A 361 8.97 -15.27 1.57
C SER A 361 8.51 -14.72 2.91
N LYS A 362 9.36 -14.82 3.95
CA LYS A 362 9.02 -14.32 5.28
C LYS A 362 8.85 -12.82 5.40
N TYR A 363 9.31 -12.06 4.41
CA TYR A 363 9.20 -10.60 4.37
C TYR A 363 8.22 -10.10 3.31
N LEU A 364 7.44 -10.97 2.65
CA LEU A 364 6.52 -10.54 1.59
C LEU A 364 5.52 -9.48 2.07
N GLY A 365 4.99 -9.63 3.29
CA GLY A 365 4.06 -8.65 3.87
C GLY A 365 4.66 -7.26 4.11
N MET A 366 6.00 -7.14 4.16
CA MET A 366 6.69 -5.86 4.27
C MET A 366 6.83 -5.11 2.93
N PHE A 367 6.62 -5.77 1.79
CA PHE A 367 6.83 -5.20 0.46
C PHE A 367 5.49 -4.98 -0.27
N ALA A 368 5.20 -3.72 -0.62
CA ALA A 368 4.10 -3.38 -1.50
C ALA A 368 4.60 -3.18 -2.94
N SER A 369 3.73 -3.40 -3.94
CA SER A 369 4.04 -3.10 -5.35
C SER A 369 4.42 -1.62 -5.58
N THR A 370 3.81 -0.67 -4.86
CA THR A 370 4.18 0.76 -4.86
C THR A 370 5.62 1.06 -4.42
N THR A 371 6.26 0.13 -3.72
CA THR A 371 7.67 0.25 -3.31
C THR A 371 8.63 0.03 -4.49
N ILE A 372 8.15 -0.60 -5.56
CA ILE A 372 8.95 -1.06 -6.70
C ILE A 372 8.58 -0.31 -7.97
N TYR A 373 7.27 -0.12 -8.15
CA TYR A 373 6.65 0.58 -9.25
C TYR A 373 6.08 1.91 -8.77
N THR A 374 5.79 2.82 -9.71
CA THR A 374 5.11 4.09 -9.43
C THR A 374 3.83 3.87 -8.59
N PRO A 375 3.39 4.85 -7.78
CA PRO A 375 2.43 4.67 -6.68
C PRO A 375 0.98 4.31 -7.06
N PHE A 376 0.73 3.82 -8.28
CA PHE A 376 -0.60 3.58 -8.82
C PHE A 376 -1.13 2.15 -8.59
N VAL A 377 -0.32 1.24 -8.05
CA VAL A 377 -0.69 -0.16 -7.76
C VAL A 377 -0.22 -0.52 -6.36
N SER A 378 -1.14 -0.89 -5.46
CA SER A 378 -0.84 -1.24 -4.05
C SER A 378 -1.25 -2.68 -3.72
N ASP A 379 -0.98 -3.60 -4.64
CA ASP A 379 -1.23 -5.03 -4.43
C ASP A 379 -0.13 -5.67 -3.59
N SER A 380 -0.53 -6.65 -2.77
CA SER A 380 0.39 -7.53 -2.04
C SER A 380 1.22 -8.34 -3.03
N ILE A 381 2.53 -8.35 -2.80
CA ILE A 381 3.48 -9.10 -3.64
C ILE A 381 3.52 -10.56 -3.16
N GLN A 382 3.35 -11.51 -4.08
CA GLN A 382 3.55 -12.95 -3.81
C GLN A 382 4.99 -13.39 -4.06
N THR A 383 5.64 -12.86 -5.09
CA THR A 383 7.06 -13.10 -5.36
C THR A 383 7.70 -11.82 -5.87
N LEU A 384 8.98 -11.62 -5.53
CA LEU A 384 9.80 -10.54 -6.09
C LEU A 384 11.20 -11.08 -6.37
N THR A 385 11.69 -10.83 -7.58
CA THR A 385 13.08 -11.06 -7.95
C THR A 385 13.72 -9.80 -8.50
N ILE A 386 15.00 -9.62 -8.22
CA ILE A 386 15.83 -8.54 -8.75
C ILE A 386 17.07 -9.17 -9.37
N LYS A 387 17.24 -8.98 -10.68
CA LYS A 387 18.41 -9.47 -11.42
C LYS A 387 19.29 -8.30 -11.80
N PHE A 388 20.59 -8.41 -11.49
CA PHE A 388 21.59 -7.41 -11.86
C PHE A 388 22.44 -7.95 -13.00
N GLU A 389 22.49 -7.19 -14.09
CA GLU A 389 23.35 -7.42 -15.25
C GLU A 389 24.23 -6.17 -15.46
N ASP A 390 25.26 -6.27 -16.30
CA ASP A 390 26.27 -5.21 -16.44
C ASP A 390 25.65 -3.85 -16.85
N ASP A 391 24.63 -3.88 -17.70
CA ASP A 391 23.99 -2.72 -18.32
C ASP A 391 22.51 -2.54 -17.94
N LYS A 392 21.91 -3.48 -17.22
CA LYS A 392 20.50 -3.45 -16.82
C LYS A 392 20.22 -4.07 -15.46
N ILE A 393 19.13 -3.64 -14.84
CA ILE A 393 18.59 -4.17 -13.58
C ILE A 393 17.13 -4.51 -13.83
N THR A 394 16.72 -5.75 -13.56
CA THR A 394 15.34 -6.22 -13.82
C THR A 394 14.67 -6.57 -12.51
N PHE A 395 13.53 -5.94 -12.24
CA PHE A 395 12.61 -6.33 -11.18
C PHE A 395 11.50 -7.16 -11.80
N THR A 396 11.13 -8.26 -11.17
CA THR A 396 9.98 -9.07 -11.58
C THR A 396 9.18 -9.44 -10.35
N SER A 397 7.90 -9.09 -10.32
CA SER A 397 6.98 -9.43 -9.25
C SER A 397 5.77 -10.19 -9.75
N THR A 398 5.14 -10.97 -8.87
CA THR A 398 3.81 -11.55 -9.09
C THR A 398 2.86 -11.18 -7.95
N ASN A 399 1.57 -11.15 -8.23
CA ASN A 399 0.51 -10.95 -7.23
C ASN A 399 -0.71 -11.83 -7.56
N GLU A 400 -1.68 -11.90 -6.63
CA GLU A 400 -2.90 -12.72 -6.78
C GLU A 400 -3.85 -12.20 -7.87
N GLY A 401 -3.57 -11.01 -8.41
CA GLY A 401 -4.41 -10.28 -9.36
C GLY A 401 -4.60 -8.83 -8.92
N ASN A 402 -4.50 -7.90 -9.86
CA ASN A 402 -4.58 -6.44 -9.65
C ASN A 402 -6.02 -5.89 -9.50
N GLY A 403 -6.92 -6.69 -8.93
CA GLY A 403 -8.36 -6.39 -8.85
C GLY A 403 -9.11 -6.45 -10.19
N ARG A 404 -8.43 -6.56 -11.34
CA ARG A 404 -9.07 -6.76 -12.66
C ARG A 404 -9.14 -8.22 -13.08
N THR A 405 -8.21 -9.05 -12.60
CA THR A 405 -8.19 -10.50 -12.88
C THR A 405 -8.01 -11.29 -11.57
N ILE A 406 -8.67 -12.45 -11.46
CA ILE A 406 -8.61 -13.33 -10.27
C ILE A 406 -7.59 -14.47 -10.40
N PHE A 407 -6.86 -14.52 -11.51
CA PHE A 407 -5.98 -15.64 -11.83
C PHE A 407 -4.49 -15.32 -11.65
N GLY A 408 -4.14 -14.09 -11.26
CA GLY A 408 -2.77 -13.63 -11.03
C GLY A 408 -2.26 -12.62 -12.06
N ALA A 409 -1.38 -11.72 -11.60
CA ALA A 409 -0.62 -10.81 -12.46
C ALA A 409 0.88 -10.95 -12.24
N LYS A 410 1.66 -10.53 -13.24
CA LYS A 410 3.12 -10.46 -13.20
C LYS A 410 3.55 -9.13 -13.80
N GLU A 411 4.41 -8.44 -13.08
CA GLU A 411 4.99 -7.17 -13.51
C GLU A 411 6.49 -7.34 -13.67
N GLU A 412 7.04 -6.76 -14.73
CA GLU A 412 8.48 -6.72 -14.97
C GLU A 412 8.90 -5.28 -15.24
N MET A 413 9.92 -4.78 -14.54
CA MET A 413 10.51 -3.46 -14.77
C MET A 413 12.01 -3.59 -15.01
N VAL A 414 12.44 -3.18 -16.20
CA VAL A 414 13.84 -3.26 -16.65
C VAL A 414 14.43 -1.87 -16.71
N PHE A 415 15.36 -1.56 -15.81
CA PHE A 415 16.16 -0.34 -15.80
C PHE A 415 17.44 -0.55 -16.61
N SER A 416 17.82 0.40 -17.45
CA SER A 416 19.03 0.31 -18.29
C SER A 416 19.60 1.68 -18.63
N ASN A 417 20.71 1.71 -19.37
CA ASN A 417 21.31 2.94 -19.91
C ASN A 417 21.67 4.00 -18.83
N PHE A 418 22.14 3.53 -17.67
CA PHE A 418 22.44 4.39 -16.51
C PHE A 418 23.48 5.48 -16.82
N GLY A 419 23.22 6.70 -16.35
CA GLY A 419 24.14 7.84 -16.41
C GLY A 419 24.36 8.43 -17.80
N LYS A 420 23.59 7.98 -18.80
CA LYS A 420 23.73 8.37 -20.22
C LYS A 420 22.56 9.22 -20.71
N LYS A 421 21.57 9.51 -19.86
CA LYS A 421 20.41 10.33 -20.24
C LYS A 421 20.65 11.80 -20.06
N SER A 422 20.39 12.54 -21.12
CA SER A 422 20.23 13.98 -21.14
C SER A 422 18.75 14.34 -21.18
N ALA A 423 18.42 15.54 -20.70
CA ALA A 423 17.09 16.10 -20.88
C ALA A 423 16.69 16.07 -22.37
N PRO A 424 15.44 15.69 -22.70
CA PRO A 424 14.94 15.76 -24.06
C PRO A 424 14.88 17.22 -24.50
N THR A 425 15.25 17.47 -25.76
CA THR A 425 15.18 18.80 -26.37
C THR A 425 13.79 19.03 -26.94
N TYR A 426 12.84 19.41 -26.10
CA TYR A 426 11.51 19.81 -26.55
C TYR A 426 11.44 21.32 -26.75
N GLN A 427 10.75 21.76 -27.81
CA GLN A 427 10.18 23.10 -27.80
C GLN A 427 8.93 23.06 -26.92
N ILE A 428 8.99 23.71 -25.76
CA ILE A 428 7.86 23.79 -24.82
C ILE A 428 6.94 24.93 -25.25
N LYS A 429 5.68 24.59 -25.54
CA LYS A 429 4.61 25.54 -25.87
C LYS A 429 3.70 25.76 -24.65
N GLU A 430 3.43 27.02 -24.34
CA GLU A 430 2.58 27.39 -23.20
C GLU A 430 1.09 27.40 -23.54
N ASP A 431 0.77 27.53 -24.83
CA ASP A 431 -0.60 27.58 -25.32
C ASP A 431 -0.90 26.38 -26.23
N SER A 432 -1.86 25.56 -25.80
CA SER A 432 -2.38 24.39 -26.50
C SER A 432 -3.59 24.66 -27.39
N SER A 433 -3.98 25.93 -27.58
CA SER A 433 -5.16 26.31 -28.36
C SER A 433 -5.08 25.90 -29.85
N ASN A 434 -3.89 25.57 -30.35
CA ASN A 434 -3.70 25.11 -31.72
C ASN A 434 -3.88 23.59 -31.90
N LEU A 435 -4.01 22.83 -30.82
CA LEU A 435 -4.27 21.39 -30.87
C LEU A 435 -5.71 21.10 -31.30
N THR A 436 -5.91 19.96 -31.95
CA THR A 436 -7.24 19.42 -32.27
C THR A 436 -7.72 18.43 -31.21
N TRP A 437 -9.02 18.16 -31.16
CA TRP A 437 -9.56 17.10 -30.28
C TRP A 437 -9.04 15.71 -30.64
N GLU A 438 -8.72 15.45 -31.91
CA GLU A 438 -8.10 14.20 -32.36
C GLU A 438 -6.70 14.03 -31.77
N GLN A 439 -5.94 15.12 -31.66
CA GLN A 439 -4.62 15.08 -31.02
C GLN A 439 -4.73 14.91 -29.50
N ILE A 440 -5.69 15.58 -28.87
CA ILE A 440 -5.88 15.56 -27.41
C ILE A 440 -6.50 14.22 -26.93
N ILE A 441 -7.55 13.74 -27.58
CA ILE A 441 -8.26 12.49 -27.24
C ILE A 441 -7.60 11.33 -28.00
N ARG A 442 -6.54 10.79 -27.42
CA ARG A 442 -5.67 9.79 -28.09
C ARG A 442 -6.32 8.42 -28.30
N ASP A 443 -7.31 8.06 -27.49
CA ASP A 443 -8.04 6.81 -27.70
C ASP A 443 -8.95 6.96 -28.93
N GLU A 444 -8.59 6.26 -29.99
CA GLU A 444 -9.30 6.26 -31.27
C GLU A 444 -10.77 5.83 -31.12
N ASN A 445 -11.07 4.93 -30.17
CA ASN A 445 -12.45 4.50 -29.91
C ASN A 445 -13.23 5.60 -29.20
N ASP A 446 -12.66 6.25 -28.20
CA ASP A 446 -13.31 7.35 -27.48
C ASP A 446 -13.56 8.54 -28.42
N TYR A 447 -12.55 8.91 -29.22
CA TYR A 447 -12.68 9.96 -30.22
C TYR A 447 -13.76 9.61 -31.26
N SER A 448 -13.71 8.41 -31.83
CA SER A 448 -14.68 7.95 -32.84
C SER A 448 -16.09 7.84 -32.27
N TYR A 449 -16.22 7.34 -31.04
CA TYR A 449 -17.50 7.25 -30.33
C TYR A 449 -18.12 8.62 -30.12
N LEU A 450 -17.34 9.59 -29.61
CA LEU A 450 -17.81 10.94 -29.41
C LEU A 450 -18.17 11.60 -30.75
N ALA A 451 -17.32 11.49 -31.77
CA ALA A 451 -17.61 12.00 -33.11
C ALA A 451 -18.89 11.38 -33.67
N GLN A 452 -19.11 10.08 -33.49
CA GLN A 452 -20.32 9.38 -33.95
C GLN A 452 -21.58 9.88 -33.22
N ILE A 453 -21.54 10.03 -31.90
CA ILE A 453 -22.67 10.56 -31.10
C ILE A 453 -23.05 11.96 -31.55
N LEU A 454 -22.06 12.80 -31.81
CA LEU A 454 -22.29 14.15 -32.30
C LEU A 454 -22.81 14.15 -33.75
N GLY A 455 -22.60 13.08 -34.51
CA GLY A 455 -23.00 12.97 -35.91
C GLY A 455 -21.94 13.44 -36.90
N GLY A 456 -20.67 13.35 -36.51
CA GLY A 456 -19.48 13.54 -37.33
C GLY A 456 -18.40 14.38 -36.64
N GLU A 457 -17.15 14.18 -37.07
CA GLU A 457 -15.97 14.91 -36.58
C GLU A 457 -16.09 16.43 -36.74
N ALA A 458 -16.82 16.91 -37.76
CA ALA A 458 -17.03 18.34 -38.00
C ALA A 458 -17.72 19.05 -36.82
N LEU A 459 -18.58 18.36 -36.08
CA LEU A 459 -19.26 18.92 -34.91
C LEU A 459 -18.34 18.93 -33.70
N LEU A 460 -17.57 17.86 -33.49
CA LEU A 460 -16.55 17.80 -32.44
C LEU A 460 -15.48 18.87 -32.64
N ASN A 461 -14.94 18.99 -33.86
CA ASN A 461 -13.90 19.95 -34.22
C ASN A 461 -14.41 21.40 -34.27
N ALA A 462 -15.72 21.64 -34.17
CA ALA A 462 -16.27 22.98 -34.01
C ALA A 462 -16.25 23.46 -32.55
N ILE A 463 -16.09 22.56 -31.58
CA ILE A 463 -15.88 22.88 -30.17
C ILE A 463 -14.41 23.27 -29.99
N PRO A 464 -14.08 24.49 -29.52
CA PRO A 464 -12.70 24.86 -29.22
C PRO A 464 -12.09 23.91 -28.18
N THR A 465 -10.79 23.64 -28.29
CA THR A 465 -10.06 23.00 -27.19
C THR A 465 -9.95 23.95 -25.99
N PHE A 466 -9.63 23.43 -24.81
CA PHE A 466 -9.52 24.26 -23.60
C PHE A 466 -8.43 25.34 -23.73
N GLY A 467 -7.33 25.01 -24.41
CA GLY A 467 -6.23 25.92 -24.71
C GLY A 467 -5.42 26.34 -23.49
N GLY A 468 -4.46 27.24 -23.69
CA GLY A 468 -3.51 27.62 -22.64
C GLY A 468 -2.73 26.41 -22.13
N VAL A 469 -2.58 26.31 -20.82
CA VAL A 469 -1.91 25.18 -20.16
C VAL A 469 -2.81 23.95 -19.97
N TYR A 470 -4.03 23.93 -20.52
CA TYR A 470 -4.93 22.77 -20.38
C TYR A 470 -4.88 21.88 -21.62
N SER A 471 -3.69 21.31 -21.82
CA SER A 471 -3.37 20.53 -23.01
C SER A 471 -3.86 19.08 -22.97
N GLU A 472 -4.37 18.58 -21.83
CA GLU A 472 -4.85 17.20 -21.64
C GLU A 472 -6.35 17.16 -21.33
N GLY A 473 -7.16 17.19 -22.38
CA GLY A 473 -8.60 16.95 -22.30
C GLY A 473 -8.96 15.47 -22.47
N SER A 474 -10.10 15.07 -21.90
CA SER A 474 -10.71 13.75 -22.12
C SER A 474 -12.21 13.90 -22.38
N CYS A 475 -12.88 12.83 -22.76
CA CYS A 475 -14.33 12.80 -22.93
C CYS A 475 -14.98 11.70 -22.08
N GLY A 476 -16.29 11.80 -21.92
CA GLY A 476 -17.10 10.76 -21.29
C GLY A 476 -18.58 10.97 -21.55
N ASP A 477 -19.40 10.11 -20.95
CA ASP A 477 -20.85 10.19 -20.96
C ASP A 477 -21.39 10.10 -19.54
N SER A 478 -22.38 10.93 -19.21
CA SER A 478 -23.08 10.86 -17.93
C SER A 478 -24.58 10.90 -18.16
N GLY A 479 -25.22 9.74 -18.06
CA GLY A 479 -26.67 9.62 -18.23
C GLY A 479 -27.13 9.87 -19.67
N GLY A 480 -26.32 9.48 -20.66
CA GLY A 480 -26.58 9.69 -22.08
C GLY A 480 -26.23 11.10 -22.58
N ILE A 481 -25.58 11.92 -21.74
CA ILE A 481 -25.10 13.25 -22.12
C ILE A 481 -23.57 13.19 -22.27
N PRO A 482 -23.05 13.32 -23.49
CA PRO A 482 -21.62 13.37 -23.72
C PRO A 482 -21.02 14.68 -23.18
N TYR A 483 -19.78 14.61 -22.72
CA TYR A 483 -19.03 15.76 -22.23
C TYR A 483 -17.55 15.69 -22.59
N LEU A 484 -16.92 16.86 -22.63
CA LEU A 484 -15.46 17.04 -22.63
C LEU A 484 -15.03 17.53 -21.25
N GLN A 485 -13.86 17.11 -20.78
CA GLN A 485 -13.38 17.47 -19.44
C GLN A 485 -11.88 17.71 -19.37
N ALA A 486 -11.48 18.58 -18.44
CA ALA A 486 -10.10 18.77 -17.98
C ALA A 486 -10.03 18.69 -16.46
N ARG A 487 -8.96 18.08 -15.94
CA ARG A 487 -8.66 18.09 -14.50
C ARG A 487 -8.05 19.44 -14.12
N ILE A 488 -8.43 19.96 -12.96
CA ILE A 488 -7.94 21.21 -12.40
C ILE A 488 -7.60 20.99 -10.92
N SER A 489 -6.65 21.77 -10.40
CA SER A 489 -6.08 21.55 -9.07
C SER A 489 -6.87 22.29 -7.99
N THR A 490 -7.47 23.44 -8.33
CA THR A 490 -8.25 24.26 -7.39
C THR A 490 -9.51 24.83 -8.04
N LEU A 491 -10.47 25.26 -7.20
CA LEU A 491 -11.68 25.94 -7.68
C LEU A 491 -11.35 27.25 -8.39
N GLU A 492 -10.42 28.04 -7.85
CA GLU A 492 -9.96 29.31 -8.43
C GLU A 492 -9.38 29.10 -9.85
N GLU A 493 -8.56 28.05 -10.02
CA GLU A 493 -8.05 27.65 -11.33
C GLU A 493 -9.19 27.28 -12.31
N GLY A 494 -10.20 26.57 -11.81
CA GLY A 494 -11.40 26.27 -12.59
C GLY A 494 -12.18 27.50 -13.03
N GLU A 495 -12.34 28.48 -12.16
CA GLU A 495 -13.05 29.74 -12.45
C GLU A 495 -12.31 30.57 -13.50
N GLU A 496 -10.97 30.61 -13.44
CA GLU A 496 -10.12 31.21 -14.46
C GLU A 496 -10.31 30.52 -15.83
N LEU A 497 -10.26 29.18 -15.84
CA LEU A 497 -10.47 28.40 -17.05
C LEU A 497 -11.87 28.63 -17.64
N LEU A 498 -12.92 28.52 -16.82
CA LEU A 498 -14.31 28.73 -17.22
C LEU A 498 -14.52 30.11 -17.86
N THR A 499 -13.97 31.16 -17.23
CA THR A 499 -14.04 32.52 -17.74
C THR A 499 -13.31 32.66 -19.09
N SER A 500 -12.10 32.10 -19.20
CA SER A 500 -11.35 32.14 -20.47
C SER A 500 -12.03 31.35 -21.59
N TYR A 501 -12.68 30.23 -21.25
CA TYR A 501 -13.33 29.35 -22.21
C TYR A 501 -14.62 29.96 -22.77
N TYR A 502 -15.37 30.74 -21.97
CA TYR A 502 -16.49 31.53 -22.46
C TYR A 502 -16.10 32.46 -23.61
N ALA A 503 -15.01 33.23 -23.46
CA ALA A 503 -14.53 34.11 -24.51
C ALA A 503 -14.08 33.34 -25.78
N ARG A 504 -13.53 32.13 -25.61
CA ARG A 504 -13.16 31.25 -26.73
C ARG A 504 -14.38 30.75 -27.49
N LEU A 505 -15.44 30.34 -26.80
CA LEU A 505 -16.70 29.91 -27.42
C LEU A 505 -17.32 31.04 -28.25
N GLU A 506 -17.39 32.25 -27.71
CA GLU A 506 -17.89 33.42 -28.43
C GLU A 506 -17.04 33.75 -29.67
N THR A 507 -15.71 33.68 -29.54
CA THR A 507 -14.78 33.87 -30.68
C THR A 507 -14.94 32.80 -31.75
N ALA A 508 -15.26 31.56 -31.36
CA ALA A 508 -15.57 30.47 -32.26
C ALA A 508 -16.98 30.57 -32.88
N GLY A 509 -17.74 31.62 -32.57
CA GLY A 509 -19.05 31.91 -33.16
C GLY A 509 -20.23 31.25 -32.45
N PHE A 510 -20.08 30.82 -31.20
CA PHE A 510 -21.22 30.39 -30.39
C PHE A 510 -21.94 31.61 -29.79
N THR A 511 -23.27 31.54 -29.75
CA THR A 511 -24.10 32.54 -29.09
C THR A 511 -24.41 32.10 -27.67
N LYS A 512 -24.15 32.97 -26.69
CA LYS A 512 -24.48 32.77 -25.29
C LYS A 512 -25.98 32.94 -25.03
N SER A 513 -26.59 32.02 -24.27
CA SER A 513 -27.88 32.23 -23.62
C SER A 513 -27.82 31.81 -22.15
N VAL A 514 -28.74 32.37 -21.35
CA VAL A 514 -28.92 32.00 -19.95
C VAL A 514 -30.27 31.31 -19.85
N GLU A 515 -30.25 30.08 -19.36
CA GLU A 515 -31.43 29.26 -19.16
C GLU A 515 -31.68 29.06 -17.66
N SER A 516 -32.88 28.58 -17.32
CA SER A 516 -33.24 28.19 -15.96
C SER A 516 -33.73 26.74 -15.95
N ASP A 517 -33.34 25.98 -14.93
CA ASP A 517 -33.92 24.66 -14.69
C ASP A 517 -35.29 24.77 -14.00
N SER A 518 -35.95 23.62 -13.77
CA SER A 518 -37.25 23.56 -13.11
C SER A 518 -37.25 24.08 -11.68
N ASP A 519 -36.08 24.13 -11.05
CA ASP A 519 -35.88 24.59 -9.67
C ASP A 519 -35.48 26.06 -9.61
N GLY A 520 -35.40 26.74 -10.76
CA GLY A 520 -35.06 28.16 -10.88
C GLY A 520 -33.56 28.46 -10.86
N ASN A 521 -32.70 27.45 -10.89
CA ASN A 521 -31.26 27.67 -11.00
C ASN A 521 -30.92 28.11 -12.41
N THR A 522 -30.17 29.21 -12.52
CA THR A 522 -29.71 29.72 -13.81
C THR A 522 -28.42 29.06 -14.23
N TYR A 523 -28.28 28.74 -15.51
CA TYR A 523 -27.05 28.23 -16.10
C TYR A 523 -26.82 28.85 -17.46
N THR A 524 -25.55 28.91 -17.88
CA THR A 524 -25.15 29.47 -19.17
C THR A 524 -24.97 28.34 -20.19
N ILE A 525 -25.55 28.51 -21.38
CA ILE A 525 -25.30 27.64 -22.52
C ILE A 525 -24.79 28.45 -23.72
N TYR A 526 -24.14 27.76 -24.65
CA TYR A 526 -23.58 28.32 -25.87
C TYR A 526 -24.05 27.49 -27.06
N SER A 527 -24.66 28.13 -28.05
CA SER A 527 -25.23 27.43 -29.22
C SER A 527 -24.62 27.92 -30.54
N LYS A 528 -24.39 27.00 -31.47
CA LYS A 528 -23.91 27.31 -32.84
C LYS A 528 -24.53 26.38 -33.87
N ALA A 529 -25.04 26.95 -34.96
CA ALA A 529 -25.52 26.19 -36.10
C ALA A 529 -24.36 25.69 -36.98
N ILE A 530 -24.35 24.39 -37.29
CA ILE A 530 -23.33 23.73 -38.10
C ILE A 530 -24.04 22.82 -39.09
N GLY A 531 -24.11 23.24 -40.36
CA GLY A 531 -24.94 22.55 -41.36
C GLY A 531 -26.43 22.60 -40.99
N GLN A 532 -27.09 21.45 -40.91
CA GLN A 532 -28.50 21.32 -40.51
C GLN A 532 -28.70 21.10 -39.01
N LYS A 533 -27.60 21.12 -38.26
CA LYS A 533 -27.50 20.72 -36.85
C LYS A 533 -27.21 21.93 -35.97
N ASN A 534 -27.62 21.88 -34.70
CA ASN A 534 -27.38 22.96 -33.74
C ASN A 534 -26.68 22.40 -32.52
N LEU A 535 -25.40 22.76 -32.38
CA LEU A 535 -24.55 22.30 -31.30
C LEU A 535 -24.73 23.19 -30.08
N THR A 536 -25.15 22.61 -28.96
CA THR A 536 -25.38 23.31 -27.69
C THR A 536 -24.44 22.80 -26.61
N LEU A 537 -23.68 23.71 -26.00
CA LEU A 537 -22.67 23.43 -24.99
C LEU A 537 -23.01 24.09 -23.65
N GLN A 538 -22.72 23.40 -22.55
CA GLN A 538 -22.80 23.94 -21.20
C GLN A 538 -21.46 23.72 -20.49
N PRO A 539 -20.59 24.76 -20.42
CA PRO A 539 -19.38 24.73 -19.60
C PRO A 539 -19.71 24.96 -18.11
N PHE A 540 -19.11 24.19 -17.21
CA PHE A 540 -19.31 24.31 -15.76
C PHE A 540 -18.18 23.60 -14.97
N LEU A 541 -18.16 23.81 -13.66
CA LEU A 541 -17.20 23.22 -12.74
C LEU A 541 -17.89 22.20 -11.83
N VAL A 542 -17.20 21.10 -11.56
CA VAL A 542 -17.66 20.07 -10.63
C VAL A 542 -16.57 19.76 -9.62
N GLN A 543 -16.98 19.64 -8.36
CA GLN A 543 -16.19 19.03 -7.31
C GLN A 543 -16.56 17.55 -7.24
N GLN A 544 -15.59 16.66 -7.41
CA GLN A 544 -15.76 15.23 -7.25
C GLN A 544 -15.04 14.77 -5.99
N THR A 545 -15.75 14.08 -5.11
CA THR A 545 -15.14 13.41 -3.96
C THR A 545 -15.14 11.91 -4.22
N SER A 546 -13.96 11.29 -4.23
CA SER A 546 -13.83 9.83 -4.32
C SER A 546 -14.56 9.20 -3.14
N SER A 547 -15.55 8.35 -3.40
CA SER A 547 -16.28 7.63 -2.36
C SER A 547 -15.41 6.61 -1.62
N VAL A 548 -14.30 6.19 -2.22
CA VAL A 548 -13.37 5.20 -1.66
C VAL A 548 -12.27 5.87 -0.84
N THR A 549 -11.67 6.94 -1.36
CA THR A 549 -10.49 7.57 -0.75
C THR A 549 -10.80 8.87 -0.01
N GLY A 550 -12.01 9.43 -0.18
CA GLY A 550 -12.39 10.73 0.35
C GLY A 550 -11.64 11.91 -0.30
N GLN A 551 -10.74 11.66 -1.26
CA GLN A 551 -10.02 12.72 -1.95
C GLN A 551 -10.98 13.57 -2.77
N VAL A 552 -10.86 14.89 -2.60
CA VAL A 552 -11.55 15.90 -3.38
C VAL A 552 -10.72 16.24 -4.61
N SER A 553 -11.36 16.25 -5.77
CA SER A 553 -10.80 16.68 -7.04
C SER A 553 -11.75 17.67 -7.72
N TYR A 554 -11.20 18.53 -8.56
CA TYR A 554 -11.97 19.53 -9.30
C TYR A 554 -11.86 19.23 -10.79
N VAL A 555 -12.98 19.36 -11.50
CA VAL A 555 -13.08 19.06 -12.93
C VAL A 555 -13.80 20.19 -13.63
N PHE A 556 -13.20 20.67 -14.72
CA PHE A 556 -13.87 21.53 -15.68
C PHE A 556 -14.55 20.66 -16.73
N LEU A 557 -15.85 20.89 -16.96
CA LEU A 557 -16.67 20.11 -17.87
C LEU A 557 -17.33 20.99 -18.92
N VAL A 558 -17.48 20.45 -20.13
CA VAL A 558 -18.30 21.00 -21.21
C VAL A 558 -19.29 19.91 -21.61
N ARG A 559 -20.51 19.98 -21.09
CA ARG A 559 -21.62 19.12 -21.50
C ARG A 559 -22.07 19.48 -22.91
N ILE A 560 -22.39 18.47 -23.71
CA ILE A 560 -22.89 18.64 -25.06
C ILE A 560 -24.36 18.21 -25.08
N LEU A 561 -25.26 19.19 -25.01
CA LEU A 561 -26.69 18.99 -24.77
C LEU A 561 -27.50 18.67 -26.05
N GLY A 562 -26.90 18.90 -27.21
CA GLY A 562 -27.50 18.61 -28.51
C GLY A 562 -26.49 18.85 -29.62
N ALA A 563 -26.52 18.01 -30.66
CA ALA A 563 -25.65 18.10 -31.83
C ALA A 563 -26.44 17.84 -33.11
#